data_AF-A0A2V7RNM9-F1
#
_entry.id   AF-A0A2V7RNM9-F1
#
_cell.length_a   1.000
_cell.length_b   1.000
_cell.length_c   1.000
_cell.angle_alpha   90.00
_cell.angle_beta   90.00
_cell.angle_gamma   90.00
#
_symmetry.space_group_name_H-M   'P 1'
#
loop_
_entity.id
_entity.type
_entity.pdbx_description
1 polymer ?
#
loop_
_entity_poly.entity_id
_entity_poly.type
_entity_poly.pdbx_seq_one_letter_code
_entity_poly.pdbx_strand_id
1 'polypeptide(L)'
;MTEEDNFMHVSTPVRRTIALLMVVAAATACSDATSAPRAAERPAFDLEALQPEASRSGGDSYGQDNKYEVDDNVTRLTIDPNVSRTYTFGENWIYFPAHSICDPATSGYGPTLWDTPCTTMNAPLVVTVHWSSRGGFAYARFTPELRFVPADSRSVVRWVVLSLHGQRRLKAADAYRILYNGTGTAGWVDESISDPTLRAWIDPLRNSVVRRVKHFSGYMVAAGMTDLGGLSDASY
;
A
#
# COMPACT_ATOMS: atom_id res chain seq x y z
N MET A 1 -6.81 42.12 62.86
CA MET A 1 -5.54 41.80 63.55
C MET A 1 -4.99 40.60 62.80
N THR A 2 -4.16 40.72 61.77
CA THR A 2 -3.11 41.67 61.34
C THR A 2 -3.02 41.57 59.78
N GLU A 3 -2.86 42.64 59.00
CA GLU A 3 -1.56 43.24 58.55
C GLU A 3 -0.59 42.18 57.98
N GLU A 4 0.07 42.27 56.82
CA GLU A 4 0.47 43.31 55.85
C GLU A 4 0.78 42.57 54.51
N ASP A 5 0.37 43.08 53.35
CA ASP A 5 1.19 43.85 52.39
C ASP A 5 2.53 43.22 51.94
N ASN A 6 2.64 42.87 50.65
CA ASN A 6 3.88 43.12 49.90
C ASN A 6 3.63 43.09 48.39
N PHE A 7 3.38 44.28 47.84
CA PHE A 7 3.58 44.61 46.43
C PHE A 7 5.08 44.60 46.11
N MET A 8 5.48 43.89 45.06
CA MET A 8 6.76 44.16 44.40
C MET A 8 6.57 44.20 42.88
N HIS A 9 6.25 45.39 42.39
CA HIS A 9 6.45 45.78 41.00
C HIS A 9 7.92 46.20 40.82
N VAL A 10 8.64 45.57 39.89
CA VAL A 10 9.85 46.18 39.30
C VAL A 10 9.75 46.06 37.79
N SER A 11 9.48 47.21 37.17
CA SER A 11 9.53 47.46 35.73
C SER A 11 10.90 48.06 35.40
N THR A 12 11.65 47.48 34.46
CA THR A 12 12.71 48.21 33.75
C THR A 12 12.74 47.81 32.27
N PRO A 13 12.34 48.71 31.35
CA PRO A 13 12.58 48.55 29.92
C PRO A 13 13.95 49.15 29.58
N VAL A 14 14.90 48.33 29.13
CA VAL A 14 16.16 48.84 28.56
C VAL A 14 16.01 48.93 27.04
N ARG A 15 15.69 50.14 26.58
CA ARG A 15 15.96 50.62 25.22
C ARG A 15 17.43 51.03 25.13
N ARG A 16 18.16 50.53 24.12
CA ARG A 16 19.35 51.17 23.50
C ARG A 16 19.62 50.44 22.18
N THR A 17 19.08 50.90 21.06
CA THR A 17 19.65 51.88 20.12
C THR A 17 21.02 51.46 19.56
N ILE A 18 20.97 50.84 18.38
CA ILE A 18 21.77 51.04 17.16
C ILE A 18 23.26 51.39 17.35
N ALA A 19 24.12 50.45 16.95
CA ALA A 19 25.42 50.77 16.36
C ALA A 19 25.56 49.98 15.05
N LEU A 20 25.61 50.72 13.96
CA LEU A 20 25.94 50.31 12.61
C LEU A 20 27.42 49.89 12.56
N LEU A 21 27.73 48.73 12.02
CA LEU A 21 29.07 48.41 11.52
C LEU A 21 28.93 47.59 10.24
N MET A 22 29.06 48.30 9.11
CA MET A 22 29.26 47.70 7.80
C MET A 22 30.67 47.12 7.75
N VAL A 23 30.76 45.80 7.56
CA VAL A 23 31.96 45.16 7.02
C VAL A 23 31.58 44.61 5.65
N VAL A 24 32.02 45.32 4.60
CA VAL A 24 32.06 44.82 3.24
C VAL A 24 33.25 43.88 3.15
N ALA A 25 32.99 42.58 3.02
CA ALA A 25 33.97 41.61 2.57
C ALA A 25 33.37 40.85 1.39
N ALA A 26 33.86 41.17 0.18
CA ALA A 26 33.61 40.39 -1.01
C ALA A 26 34.48 39.13 -0.94
N ALA A 27 33.84 37.96 -0.88
CA ALA A 27 34.47 36.68 -1.16
C ALA A 27 33.45 35.78 -1.87
N THR A 28 33.73 35.57 -3.16
CA THR A 28 33.51 34.33 -3.93
C THR A 28 32.13 33.66 -3.87
N ALA A 29 31.49 33.66 -5.05
CA ALA A 29 30.37 32.80 -5.40
C ALA A 29 30.57 31.34 -4.96
N CYS A 30 29.71 30.88 -4.06
CA CYS A 30 29.16 29.53 -4.10
C CYS A 30 27.65 29.72 -4.23
N SER A 31 27.17 29.72 -5.48
CA SER A 31 25.78 29.42 -5.75
C SER A 31 25.54 27.98 -5.29
N ASP A 32 25.08 27.80 -4.06
CA ASP A 32 24.44 26.55 -3.66
C ASP A 32 23.09 26.49 -4.38
N ALA A 33 23.15 26.11 -5.66
CA ALA A 33 22.03 25.52 -6.34
C ALA A 33 21.64 24.29 -5.51
N THR A 34 20.40 24.30 -5.00
CA THR A 34 19.75 23.18 -4.35
C THR A 34 19.87 21.93 -5.23
N SER A 35 20.94 21.16 -5.01
CA SER A 35 21.04 19.80 -5.49
C SER A 35 20.68 18.93 -4.30
N ALA A 36 19.38 18.87 -3.99
CA ALA A 36 18.89 17.68 -3.31
C ALA A 36 19.35 16.51 -4.19
N PRO A 37 20.00 15.47 -3.63
CA PRO A 37 20.37 14.32 -4.44
C PRO A 37 19.11 13.87 -5.15
N ARG A 38 19.15 13.84 -6.48
CA ARG A 38 18.14 13.15 -7.28
C ARG A 38 18.02 11.80 -6.61
N ALA A 39 16.84 11.45 -6.10
CA ALA A 39 16.58 10.13 -5.60
C ALA A 39 17.15 9.18 -6.66
N ALA A 40 18.14 8.37 -6.28
CA ALA A 40 18.68 7.38 -7.17
C ALA A 40 17.47 6.67 -7.76
N GLU A 41 17.33 6.73 -9.08
CA GLU A 41 16.24 6.11 -9.80
C GLU A 41 16.34 4.65 -9.41
N ARG A 42 15.46 4.22 -8.49
CA ARG A 42 15.44 2.84 -8.04
C ARG A 42 15.30 2.03 -9.31
N PRO A 43 16.12 0.96 -9.51
CA PRO A 43 15.90 0.08 -10.64
C PRO A 43 14.41 -0.27 -10.64
N ALA A 44 13.76 0.00 -11.77
CA ALA A 44 12.35 -0.31 -11.92
C ALA A 44 12.18 -1.77 -11.56
N PHE A 45 11.19 -2.05 -10.71
CA PHE A 45 10.76 -3.41 -10.48
C PHE A 45 10.46 -4.04 -11.84
N ASP A 46 11.19 -5.09 -12.20
CA ASP A 46 11.03 -5.77 -13.48
C ASP A 46 9.66 -6.47 -13.50
N LEU A 47 8.65 -5.74 -13.97
CA LEU A 47 7.30 -6.23 -14.19
C LEU A 47 7.25 -7.33 -15.25
N GLU A 48 8.25 -7.40 -16.13
CA GLU A 48 8.39 -8.40 -17.19
C GLU A 48 8.79 -9.77 -16.63
N ALA A 49 9.48 -9.83 -15.50
CA ALA A 49 9.73 -11.06 -14.75
C ALA A 49 8.47 -11.67 -14.09
N LEU A 50 7.33 -10.95 -14.12
CA LEU A 50 6.04 -11.40 -13.59
C LEU A 50 4.98 -11.64 -14.67
N GLN A 51 5.34 -11.47 -15.95
CA GLN A 51 4.44 -11.74 -17.07
C GLN A 51 4.32 -13.25 -17.35
N PRO A 52 3.16 -13.72 -17.86
CA PRO A 52 2.96 -15.14 -18.17
C PRO A 52 3.92 -15.62 -19.28
N GLU A 53 4.61 -16.74 -19.02
CA GLU A 53 5.51 -17.46 -19.94
C GLU A 53 4.88 -17.83 -21.30
N ALA A 54 3.56 -17.69 -21.47
CA ALA A 54 2.90 -17.87 -22.77
C ALA A 54 3.34 -16.85 -23.84
N SER A 55 4.10 -15.82 -23.48
CA SER A 55 4.69 -14.85 -24.44
C SER A 55 6.21 -15.00 -24.65
N ARG A 56 6.89 -15.93 -23.96
CA ARG A 56 8.32 -16.21 -24.15
C ARG A 56 8.51 -17.59 -24.78
N SER A 57 8.14 -17.71 -26.05
CA SER A 57 8.67 -18.79 -26.88
C SER A 57 10.11 -18.44 -27.25
N GLY A 58 11.08 -19.10 -26.61
CA GLY A 58 12.45 -19.18 -27.12
C GLY A 58 13.54 -19.16 -26.05
N GLY A 59 14.16 -20.33 -25.83
CA GLY A 59 15.57 -20.41 -25.44
C GLY A 59 15.88 -21.02 -24.07
N ASP A 60 15.87 -22.36 -24.02
CA ASP A 60 16.80 -23.28 -23.34
C ASP A 60 17.72 -22.81 -22.19
N SER A 61 17.63 -23.58 -21.10
CA SER A 61 18.72 -24.06 -20.22
C SER A 61 19.30 -23.15 -19.13
N TYR A 62 18.98 -23.42 -17.86
CA TYR A 62 19.83 -24.19 -16.93
C TYR A 62 19.08 -24.45 -15.61
N GLY A 63 19.21 -25.67 -15.10
CA GLY A 63 18.45 -26.18 -13.96
C GLY A 63 18.71 -25.42 -12.66
N GLN A 64 17.65 -24.79 -12.16
CA GLN A 64 17.44 -24.62 -10.74
C GLN A 64 15.96 -24.96 -10.51
N ASP A 65 15.71 -25.99 -9.70
CA ASP A 65 14.36 -26.40 -9.30
C ASP A 65 13.67 -25.20 -8.63
N ASN A 66 12.97 -24.38 -9.42
CA ASN A 66 12.04 -23.38 -8.93
C ASN A 66 10.82 -24.12 -8.39
N LYS A 67 10.97 -24.71 -7.19
CA LYS A 67 9.97 -25.45 -6.43
C LYS A 67 8.88 -24.53 -5.85
N TYR A 68 8.51 -23.48 -6.56
CA TYR A 68 7.31 -22.71 -6.29
C TYR A 68 6.31 -23.12 -7.36
N GLU A 69 5.65 -24.25 -7.11
CA GLU A 69 4.53 -24.72 -7.92
C GLU A 69 3.52 -23.57 -8.02
N VAL A 70 3.17 -23.19 -9.25
CA VAL A 70 2.17 -22.16 -9.47
C VAL A 70 0.82 -22.81 -9.22
N ASP A 71 0.34 -22.73 -7.99
CA ASP A 71 -1.00 -23.23 -7.66
C ASP A 71 -2.03 -22.31 -8.33
N ASP A 72 -2.87 -22.81 -9.24
CA ASP A 72 -4.00 -22.02 -9.82
C ASP A 72 -5.30 -22.41 -9.13
N ASN A 73 -5.43 -22.01 -7.86
CA ASN A 73 -6.58 -22.38 -7.06
C ASN A 73 -7.80 -21.52 -7.40
N VAL A 74 -8.99 -22.10 -7.28
CA VAL A 74 -10.26 -21.39 -7.49
C VAL A 74 -11.30 -21.80 -6.43
N THR A 75 -12.09 -20.83 -5.98
CA THR A 75 -13.25 -21.06 -5.12
C THR A 75 -14.37 -20.05 -5.38
N ARG A 76 -15.56 -20.33 -4.87
CA ARG A 76 -16.71 -19.42 -4.90
C ARG A 76 -17.12 -19.05 -3.47
N LEU A 77 -17.23 -17.76 -3.22
CA LEU A 77 -17.67 -17.18 -1.95
C LEU A 77 -19.07 -16.62 -2.13
N THR A 78 -20.03 -17.06 -1.32
CA THR A 78 -21.34 -16.41 -1.23
C THR A 78 -21.29 -15.34 -0.14
N ILE A 79 -21.23 -14.09 -0.57
CA ILE A 79 -21.12 -12.93 0.31
C ILE A 79 -22.52 -12.41 0.66
N ASP A 80 -22.86 -12.36 1.94
CA ASP A 80 -24.07 -11.67 2.41
C ASP A 80 -23.69 -10.25 2.84
N PRO A 81 -24.13 -9.20 2.10
CA PRO A 81 -23.72 -7.84 2.38
C PRO A 81 -24.33 -7.27 3.67
N ASN A 82 -25.29 -7.95 4.31
CA ASN A 82 -25.98 -7.43 5.49
C ASN A 82 -25.29 -7.82 6.81
N VAL A 83 -24.27 -8.68 6.76
CA VAL A 83 -23.58 -9.17 7.95
C VAL A 83 -22.08 -8.95 7.83
N SER A 84 -21.45 -8.59 8.95
CA SER A 84 -19.99 -8.53 8.99
C SER A 84 -19.42 -9.95 9.03
N ARG A 85 -18.55 -10.30 8.08
CA ARG A 85 -17.98 -11.65 7.99
C ARG A 85 -16.61 -11.68 7.34
N THR A 86 -15.77 -12.61 7.81
CA THR A 86 -14.52 -13.00 7.15
C THR A 86 -14.75 -14.21 6.26
N TYR A 87 -14.24 -14.15 5.03
CA TYR A 87 -14.22 -15.25 4.07
C TYR A 87 -12.78 -15.67 3.82
N THR A 88 -12.53 -16.98 3.83
CA THR A 88 -11.20 -17.57 3.64
C THR A 88 -11.09 -18.22 2.26
N PHE A 89 -9.91 -18.16 1.64
CA PHE A 89 -9.58 -18.85 0.40
C PHE A 89 -8.10 -19.26 0.43
N GLY A 90 -7.86 -20.57 0.56
CA GLY A 90 -6.56 -21.07 1.02
C GLY A 90 -6.22 -20.50 2.40
N GLU A 91 -4.99 -20.03 2.58
CA GLU A 91 -4.52 -19.37 3.80
C GLU A 91 -4.79 -17.85 3.81
N ASN A 92 -5.37 -17.33 2.73
CA ASN A 92 -5.75 -15.94 2.58
C ASN A 92 -7.15 -15.70 3.14
N TRP A 93 -7.46 -14.45 3.45
CA TRP A 93 -8.80 -14.07 3.87
C TRP A 93 -9.15 -12.65 3.49
N ILE A 94 -10.45 -12.39 3.43
CA ILE A 94 -11.00 -11.05 3.25
C ILE A 94 -12.15 -10.82 4.23
N TYR A 95 -12.15 -9.67 4.89
CA TYR A 95 -13.19 -9.25 5.83
C TYR A 95 -14.07 -8.18 5.21
N PHE A 96 -15.38 -8.40 5.31
CA PHE A 96 -16.41 -7.44 4.93
C PHE A 96 -17.14 -6.96 6.19
N PRO A 97 -17.15 -5.65 6.47
CA PRO A 97 -18.17 -5.05 7.32
C PRO A 97 -19.56 -5.17 6.67
N ALA A 98 -20.61 -5.23 7.48
CA ALA A 98 -21.98 -5.09 6.98
C ALA A 98 -22.14 -3.78 6.17
N HIS A 99 -22.90 -3.86 5.08
CA HIS A 99 -23.22 -2.76 4.17
C HIS A 99 -21.98 -2.06 3.57
N SER A 100 -20.91 -2.83 3.30
CA SER A 100 -19.66 -2.32 2.71
C SER A 100 -19.58 -2.46 1.19
N ILE A 101 -20.53 -3.13 0.53
CA ILE A 101 -20.50 -3.41 -0.91
C ILE A 101 -21.48 -2.48 -1.64
N CYS A 102 -21.00 -1.78 -2.66
CA CYS A 102 -21.85 -1.00 -3.54
C CYS A 102 -22.65 -1.91 -4.46
N ASP A 103 -23.91 -1.55 -4.76
CA ASP A 103 -24.73 -2.28 -5.71
C ASP A 103 -24.16 -2.14 -7.15
N PRO A 104 -23.66 -3.23 -7.77
CA PRO A 104 -23.05 -3.19 -9.09
C PRO A 104 -24.04 -2.80 -10.20
N ALA A 105 -25.36 -2.94 -9.99
CA ALA A 105 -26.35 -2.55 -10.97
C ALA A 105 -26.44 -1.02 -11.15
N THR A 106 -26.05 -0.24 -10.14
CA THR A 106 -26.21 1.23 -10.13
C THR A 106 -24.89 1.97 -9.95
N SER A 107 -23.89 1.33 -9.36
CA SER A 107 -22.70 2.02 -8.85
C SER A 107 -21.57 2.17 -9.88
N GLY A 108 -21.58 1.38 -10.97
CA GLY A 108 -20.51 1.32 -11.96
C GLY A 108 -19.18 0.81 -11.41
N TYR A 109 -18.15 0.75 -12.26
CA TYR A 109 -16.82 0.28 -11.88
C TYR A 109 -15.72 1.07 -12.60
N GLY A 110 -14.63 1.39 -11.88
CA GLY A 110 -13.43 2.00 -12.44
C GLY A 110 -12.76 3.00 -11.48
N PRO A 111 -11.51 3.43 -11.77
CA PRO A 111 -10.71 4.27 -10.87
C PRO A 111 -11.38 5.58 -10.46
N THR A 112 -12.17 6.19 -11.35
CA THR A 112 -12.89 7.43 -11.09
C THR A 112 -14.15 7.26 -10.22
N LEU A 113 -14.53 6.01 -9.93
CA LEU A 113 -15.77 5.68 -9.21
C LEU A 113 -15.51 5.06 -7.83
N TRP A 114 -14.28 4.66 -7.50
CA TRP A 114 -13.98 3.95 -6.26
C TRP A 114 -14.25 4.77 -4.99
N ASP A 115 -14.07 6.08 -5.05
CA ASP A 115 -14.30 6.99 -3.93
C ASP A 115 -15.67 7.71 -4.00
N THR A 116 -16.47 7.41 -5.02
CA THR A 116 -17.79 8.01 -5.20
C THR A 116 -18.81 7.33 -4.28
N PRO A 117 -19.69 8.06 -3.59
CA PRO A 117 -20.81 7.47 -2.85
C PRO A 117 -21.64 6.50 -3.71
N CYS A 118 -22.30 5.55 -3.07
CA CYS A 118 -23.10 4.54 -3.76
C CYS A 118 -24.24 4.03 -2.89
N THR A 119 -25.26 3.48 -3.54
CA THR A 119 -26.27 2.65 -2.89
C THR A 119 -25.64 1.31 -2.53
N THR A 120 -25.87 0.86 -1.30
CA THR A 120 -25.36 -0.42 -0.82
C THR A 120 -26.17 -1.58 -1.39
N MET A 121 -25.49 -2.66 -1.75
CA MET A 121 -26.15 -3.92 -2.04
C MET A 121 -26.77 -4.51 -0.76
N ASN A 122 -27.96 -5.11 -0.88
CA ASN A 122 -28.67 -5.77 0.22
C ASN A 122 -29.00 -7.25 -0.05
N ALA A 123 -28.64 -7.78 -1.22
CA ALA A 123 -28.83 -9.18 -1.59
C ALA A 123 -27.49 -9.93 -1.60
N PRO A 124 -27.45 -11.22 -1.22
CA PRO A 124 -26.24 -12.01 -1.33
C PRO A 124 -25.71 -12.09 -2.77
N LEU A 125 -24.38 -12.14 -2.92
CA LEU A 125 -23.71 -12.22 -4.22
C LEU A 125 -22.64 -13.31 -4.22
N VAL A 126 -22.41 -13.93 -5.38
CA VAL A 126 -21.37 -14.96 -5.55
C VAL A 126 -20.13 -14.34 -6.18
N VAL A 127 -18.98 -14.49 -5.51
CA VAL A 127 -17.66 -14.06 -6.00
C VAL A 127 -16.82 -15.29 -6.27
N THR A 128 -16.26 -15.39 -7.47
CA THR A 128 -15.20 -16.34 -7.79
C THR A 128 -13.85 -15.73 -7.43
N VAL A 129 -13.03 -16.46 -6.68
CA VAL A 129 -11.67 -16.06 -6.32
C VAL A 129 -10.69 -17.05 -6.93
N HIS A 130 -9.75 -16.55 -7.71
CA HIS A 130 -8.58 -17.27 -8.16
C HIS A 130 -7.38 -16.85 -7.31
N TRP A 131 -6.55 -17.76 -6.84
CA TRP A 131 -5.33 -17.38 -6.10
C TRP A 131 -4.18 -18.34 -6.37
N SER A 132 -2.97 -17.78 -6.30
CA SER A 132 -1.72 -18.50 -6.51
C SER A 132 -0.60 -17.94 -5.64
N SER A 133 0.49 -18.68 -5.54
CA SER A 133 1.78 -18.13 -5.16
C SER A 133 2.71 -18.16 -6.38
N ARG A 134 3.25 -17.01 -6.77
CA ARG A 134 4.19 -16.90 -7.89
C ARG A 134 5.46 -16.20 -7.39
N GLY A 135 6.62 -16.85 -7.58
CA GLY A 135 7.89 -16.32 -7.07
C GLY A 135 7.91 -16.13 -5.54
N GLY A 136 7.07 -16.88 -4.80
CA GLY A 136 6.89 -16.76 -3.35
C GLY A 136 5.98 -15.61 -2.90
N PHE A 137 5.39 -14.86 -3.83
CA PHE A 137 4.43 -13.80 -3.53
C PHE A 137 3.00 -14.25 -3.81
N ALA A 138 2.09 -13.93 -2.90
CA ALA A 138 0.68 -14.25 -3.06
C ALA A 138 0.01 -13.35 -4.10
N TYR A 139 -0.84 -13.97 -4.91
CA TYR A 139 -1.70 -13.33 -5.88
C TYR A 139 -3.14 -13.80 -5.67
N ALA A 140 -4.11 -12.89 -5.78
CA ALA A 140 -5.53 -13.21 -5.74
C ALA A 140 -6.32 -12.33 -6.71
N ARG A 141 -7.25 -12.91 -7.47
CA ARG A 141 -8.17 -12.19 -8.37
C ARG A 141 -9.60 -12.52 -8.06
N PHE A 142 -10.42 -11.49 -7.94
CA PHE A 142 -11.83 -11.58 -7.62
C PHE A 142 -12.69 -11.24 -8.83
N THR A 143 -13.74 -12.02 -9.07
CA THR A 143 -14.71 -11.81 -10.15
C THR A 143 -16.13 -12.02 -9.61
N PRO A 144 -17.11 -11.13 -9.87
CA PRO A 144 -17.00 -9.94 -10.71
C PRO A 144 -16.18 -8.81 -10.06
N GLU A 145 -15.78 -7.85 -10.87
CA GLU A 145 -15.24 -6.59 -10.39
C GLU A 145 -16.35 -5.80 -9.67
N LEU A 146 -16.09 -5.40 -8.43
CA LEU A 146 -17.03 -4.70 -7.55
C LEU A 146 -16.31 -3.53 -6.88
N ARG A 147 -17.04 -2.53 -6.41
CA ARG A 147 -16.49 -1.48 -5.55
C ARG A 147 -17.16 -1.47 -4.18
N PHE A 148 -16.44 -0.96 -3.20
CA PHE A 148 -16.89 -0.89 -1.81
C PHE A 148 -17.32 0.52 -1.48
N VAL A 149 -18.17 0.64 -0.46
CA VAL A 149 -18.63 1.94 0.04
C VAL A 149 -17.41 2.72 0.53
N PRO A 150 -17.23 3.98 0.10
CA PRO A 150 -16.12 4.79 0.58
C PRO A 150 -16.12 4.93 2.10
N ALA A 151 -14.95 4.73 2.69
CA ALA A 151 -14.68 4.92 4.10
C ALA A 151 -13.42 5.78 4.27
N ASP A 152 -13.38 6.64 5.27
CA ASP A 152 -12.20 7.47 5.53
C ASP A 152 -11.29 6.81 6.59
N SER A 153 -10.20 7.50 6.95
CA SER A 153 -9.27 7.09 8.01
C SER A 153 -9.86 7.08 9.41
N ARG A 154 -10.99 7.75 9.62
CA ARG A 154 -11.69 7.80 10.92
C ARG A 154 -12.64 6.61 11.09
N SER A 155 -12.99 5.96 10.00
CA SER A 155 -13.99 4.88 9.93
C SER A 155 -13.35 3.51 9.66
N VAL A 156 -12.27 3.18 10.35
CA VAL A 156 -11.51 1.92 10.13
C VAL A 156 -12.36 0.65 10.26
N VAL A 157 -13.40 0.69 11.08
CA VAL A 157 -14.38 -0.40 11.25
C VAL A 157 -15.23 -0.66 10.01
N ARG A 158 -15.25 0.28 9.05
CA ARG A 158 -15.96 0.18 7.77
C ARG A 158 -15.05 -0.23 6.62
N TRP A 159 -13.78 -0.55 6.89
CA TRP A 159 -12.86 -0.99 5.87
C TRP A 159 -13.09 -2.45 5.50
N VAL A 160 -13.16 -2.72 4.19
CA VAL A 160 -12.93 -4.06 3.67
C VAL A 160 -11.43 -4.34 3.73
N VAL A 161 -11.05 -5.45 4.36
CA VAL A 161 -9.65 -5.77 4.64
C VAL A 161 -9.29 -7.09 3.98
N LEU A 162 -8.27 -7.06 3.12
CA LEU A 162 -7.69 -8.22 2.45
C LEU A 162 -6.39 -8.62 3.16
N SER A 163 -6.21 -9.92 3.39
CA SER A 163 -4.98 -10.51 3.88
C SER A 163 -4.50 -11.58 2.92
N LEU A 164 -3.26 -11.41 2.45
CA LEU A 164 -2.58 -12.37 1.57
C LEU A 164 -1.42 -13.01 2.33
N HIS A 165 -1.44 -14.34 2.41
CA HIS A 165 -0.44 -15.11 3.15
C HIS A 165 0.89 -15.19 2.38
N GLY A 166 2.00 -14.93 3.07
CA GLY A 166 3.33 -15.08 2.50
C GLY A 166 3.78 -16.53 2.54
N GLN A 167 4.26 -17.07 1.41
CA GLN A 167 4.84 -18.43 1.39
C GLN A 167 6.25 -18.49 1.99
N ARG A 168 6.85 -17.32 2.24
CA ARG A 168 8.12 -17.14 2.93
C ARG A 168 7.87 -16.33 4.20
N ARG A 169 8.73 -16.51 5.20
CA ARG A 169 8.67 -15.71 6.41
C ARG A 169 8.83 -14.24 6.07
N LEU A 170 7.79 -13.45 6.31
CA LEU A 170 7.77 -12.02 6.05
C LEU A 170 8.69 -11.29 7.03
N LYS A 171 9.52 -10.39 6.51
CA LYS A 171 10.38 -9.52 7.32
C LYS A 171 9.92 -8.08 7.21
N ALA A 172 9.87 -7.37 8.34
CA ALA A 172 9.47 -5.96 8.36
C ALA A 172 10.35 -5.06 7.46
N ALA A 173 11.63 -5.42 7.27
CA ALA A 173 12.58 -4.69 6.45
C ALA A 173 12.26 -4.70 4.93
N ASP A 174 11.46 -5.67 4.46
CA ASP A 174 11.17 -5.89 3.04
C ASP A 174 10.05 -4.97 2.51
N ALA A 175 9.52 -4.07 3.36
CA ALA A 175 8.57 -3.02 3.01
C ALA A 175 7.43 -3.49 2.06
N TYR A 176 6.72 -4.56 2.46
CA TYR A 176 5.69 -5.17 1.63
C TYR A 176 4.54 -4.22 1.28
N ARG A 177 4.03 -4.40 0.07
CA ARG A 177 2.87 -3.72 -0.51
C ARG A 177 1.91 -4.76 -1.04
N ILE A 178 0.63 -4.40 -1.11
CA ILE A 178 -0.31 -5.10 -1.98
C ILE A 178 -0.61 -4.15 -3.14
N LEU A 179 -0.35 -4.59 -4.36
CA LEU A 179 -0.62 -3.87 -5.60
C LEU A 179 -1.94 -4.40 -6.18
N TYR A 180 -2.62 -3.59 -7.00
CA TYR A 180 -3.80 -4.05 -7.74
C TYR A 180 -3.57 -4.00 -9.26
N ASN A 181 -4.29 -4.86 -9.97
CA ASN A 181 -4.42 -4.84 -11.43
C ASN A 181 -5.87 -5.19 -11.78
N GLY A 182 -6.55 -4.31 -12.50
CA GLY A 182 -7.95 -4.45 -12.87
C GLY A 182 -8.25 -3.78 -14.20
N THR A 183 -9.52 -3.78 -14.59
CA THR A 183 -9.96 -3.14 -15.85
C THR A 183 -9.48 -1.69 -15.94
N GLY A 184 -8.84 -1.34 -17.07
CA GLY A 184 -8.33 0.00 -17.34
C GLY A 184 -6.94 0.31 -16.75
N THR A 185 -6.23 -0.69 -16.21
CA THR A 185 -4.84 -0.52 -15.75
C THR A 185 -3.83 -1.12 -16.73
N ALA A 186 -2.71 -0.42 -16.95
CA ALA A 186 -1.61 -0.87 -17.81
C ALA A 186 -0.56 -1.72 -17.07
N GLY A 187 -0.89 -2.21 -15.86
CA GLY A 187 0.04 -2.96 -15.02
C GLY A 187 -0.38 -2.95 -13.54
N TRP A 188 0.54 -3.34 -12.67
CA TRP A 188 0.34 -3.34 -11.23
C TRP A 188 0.50 -1.93 -10.64
N VAL A 189 -0.48 -1.49 -9.88
CA VAL A 189 -0.56 -0.13 -9.34
C VAL A 189 -0.58 -0.15 -7.82
N ASP A 190 0.20 0.75 -7.22
CA ASP A 190 0.21 1.00 -5.77
C ASP A 190 -0.70 2.20 -5.44
N GLU A 191 -1.94 1.92 -5.04
CA GLU A 191 -2.91 2.95 -4.63
C GLU A 191 -2.50 3.67 -3.35
N SER A 192 -1.58 3.10 -2.56
CA SER A 192 -1.17 3.71 -1.29
C SER A 192 -0.35 4.99 -1.47
N ILE A 193 0.17 5.22 -2.68
CA ILE A 193 0.88 6.44 -3.05
C ILE A 193 -0.07 7.64 -3.04
N SER A 194 -1.30 7.47 -3.55
CA SER A 194 -2.31 8.54 -3.59
C SER A 194 -3.26 8.50 -2.39
N ASP A 195 -3.52 7.31 -1.83
CA ASP A 195 -4.34 7.13 -0.63
C ASP A 195 -3.59 6.35 0.47
N PRO A 196 -3.00 7.05 1.45
CA PRO A 196 -2.26 6.42 2.55
C PRO A 196 -3.08 5.42 3.39
N THR A 197 -4.42 5.44 3.34
CA THR A 197 -5.25 4.45 4.05
C THR A 197 -5.19 3.06 3.44
N LEU A 198 -4.66 2.95 2.20
CA LEU A 198 -4.41 1.69 1.51
C LEU A 198 -2.98 1.18 1.73
N ARG A 199 -2.20 1.79 2.62
CA ARG A 199 -0.86 1.26 2.94
C ARG A 199 -0.99 -0.13 3.57
N ALA A 200 -0.26 -1.10 3.02
CA ALA A 200 -0.22 -2.45 3.56
C ALA A 200 0.59 -2.51 4.87
N TRP A 201 0.28 -3.49 5.71
CA TRP A 201 1.04 -3.82 6.91
C TRP A 201 1.20 -5.32 7.07
N ILE A 202 2.20 -5.75 7.82
CA ILE A 202 2.45 -7.17 8.09
C ILE A 202 1.67 -7.59 9.33
N ASP A 203 1.01 -8.74 9.25
CA ASP A 203 0.57 -9.52 10.41
C ASP A 203 1.59 -10.65 10.64
N PRO A 204 2.54 -10.47 11.57
CA PRO A 204 3.61 -11.46 11.79
C PRO A 204 3.09 -12.74 12.44
N LEU A 205 1.93 -12.72 13.12
CA LEU A 205 1.35 -13.90 13.74
C LEU A 205 0.78 -14.86 12.70
N ARG A 206 0.26 -14.31 11.60
CA ARG A 206 -0.33 -15.07 10.49
C ARG A 206 0.58 -15.18 9.28
N ASN A 207 1.78 -14.60 9.34
CA ASN A 207 2.71 -14.46 8.23
C ASN A 207 2.03 -13.90 6.96
N SER A 208 1.23 -12.84 7.14
CA SER A 208 0.43 -12.25 6.06
C SER A 208 0.72 -10.78 5.84
N VAL A 209 0.52 -10.32 4.61
CA VAL A 209 0.44 -8.90 4.27
C VAL A 209 -1.04 -8.53 4.21
N VAL A 210 -1.42 -7.50 4.96
CA VAL A 210 -2.80 -7.07 5.14
C VAL A 210 -2.94 -5.66 4.59
N ARG A 211 -4.03 -5.39 3.87
CA ARG A 211 -4.34 -4.08 3.29
C ARG A 211 -5.84 -3.82 3.31
N ARG A 212 -6.22 -2.58 3.55
CA ARG A 212 -7.55 -2.09 3.15
C ARG A 212 -7.69 -2.19 1.62
N VAL A 213 -8.87 -2.54 1.13
CA VAL A 213 -9.19 -2.51 -0.31
C VAL A 213 -10.44 -1.65 -0.57
N LYS A 214 -10.54 -1.04 -1.76
CA LYS A 214 -11.69 -0.24 -2.20
C LYS A 214 -12.56 -0.94 -3.25
N HIS A 215 -12.05 -2.01 -3.84
CA HIS A 215 -12.69 -2.70 -4.94
C HIS A 215 -12.26 -4.17 -5.01
N PHE A 216 -12.85 -4.92 -5.92
CA PHE A 216 -12.38 -6.22 -6.36
C PHE A 216 -11.70 -6.10 -7.72
N SER A 217 -10.46 -6.58 -7.75
CA SER A 217 -9.54 -6.61 -8.88
C SER A 217 -8.67 -7.87 -8.76
N GLY A 218 -7.59 -7.94 -9.54
CA GLY A 218 -6.40 -8.70 -9.19
C GLY A 218 -5.57 -7.97 -8.13
N TYR A 219 -4.96 -8.72 -7.23
CA TYR A 219 -4.08 -8.26 -6.16
C TYR A 219 -2.82 -9.11 -6.12
N MET A 220 -1.67 -8.48 -5.89
CA MET A 220 -0.42 -9.19 -5.64
C MET A 220 0.34 -8.58 -4.47
N VAL A 221 1.05 -9.41 -3.71
CA VAL A 221 2.06 -8.93 -2.77
C VAL A 221 3.32 -8.57 -3.54
N ALA A 222 3.92 -7.43 -3.23
CA ALA A 222 5.24 -7.03 -3.70
C ALA A 222 6.11 -6.62 -2.52
N ALA A 223 7.41 -6.86 -2.59
CA ALA A 223 8.39 -6.40 -1.61
C ALA A 223 9.22 -5.26 -2.21
N GLY A 224 9.43 -4.19 -1.43
CA GLY A 224 10.40 -3.15 -1.78
C GLY A 224 11.72 -3.48 -1.09
N MET A 225 12.76 -3.85 -1.84
CA MET A 225 14.08 -4.02 -1.24
C MET A 225 14.53 -2.70 -0.60
N THR A 226 14.57 -2.67 0.73
CA THR A 226 15.24 -1.65 1.55
C THR A 226 16.34 -2.32 2.38
N ASP A 227 17.28 -2.99 1.71
CA ASP A 227 18.59 -3.29 2.28
C ASP A 227 19.61 -3.59 1.15
N LEU A 228 20.31 -2.56 0.67
CA LEU A 228 21.60 -2.74 -0.01
C LEU A 228 22.69 -2.29 0.96
N GLY A 229 22.79 -3.01 2.07
CA GLY A 229 24.00 -3.08 2.87
C GLY A 229 24.95 -4.12 2.29
N GLY A 230 25.78 -3.70 1.34
CA GLY A 230 27.10 -4.30 1.08
C GLY A 230 27.15 -5.60 0.28
N LEU A 231 27.31 -5.47 -1.05
CA LEU A 231 28.26 -6.30 -1.80
C LEU A 231 29.05 -5.37 -2.72
N SER A 232 30.17 -4.91 -2.19
CA SER A 232 31.32 -4.48 -2.97
C SER A 232 31.83 -5.65 -3.83
N ASP A 233 32.30 -5.29 -5.02
CA ASP A 233 33.21 -6.06 -5.88
C ASP A 233 32.72 -7.38 -6.48
N ALA A 234 32.37 -7.29 -7.77
CA ALA A 234 32.96 -8.19 -8.76
C ALA A 234 32.91 -7.51 -10.14
N SER A 235 33.96 -6.74 -10.41
CA SER A 235 34.49 -6.53 -11.75
C SER A 235 34.88 -7.87 -12.38
N TYR A 236 34.40 -8.15 -13.60
CA TYR A 236 35.17 -8.60 -14.77
C TYR A 236 34.29 -8.52 -16.02
#